data_AF-A0A3N4IW23-F1
#
_entry.id   AF-A0A3N4IW23-F1
#
_cell.length_a   1.000
_cell.length_b   1.000
_cell.length_c   1.000
_cell.angle_alpha   90.00
_cell.angle_beta   90.00
_cell.angle_gamma   90.00
#
_symmetry.space_group_name_H-M   'P 1'
#
loop_
_entity.id
_entity.type
_entity.pdbx_description
1 polymer ?
#
loop_
_entity_poly.entity_id
_entity_poly.type
_entity_poly.pdbx_seq_one_letter_code
_entity_poly.pdbx_strand_id
1 'polypeptide(L)'
;HKHLRESRLDGVGQWIFQTRELQRWNTVEDGSAHSVLFCHGDPGVGKTHLSSLVIDHFQDSGQDITVTALYCDYFDKKEQTTSNMIGAILKQVVGDGNIPEDIRKAFDVGKRHLGGVGPQTSELLKMLKAVLAQRERVVICVDGLDESLPDHRTGLL
;
A
#
# COMPACT_ATOMS: atom_id res chain seq x y z
N HIS A 1 11.86 -0.52 -1.07
CA HIS A 1 11.63 -0.03 -2.45
C HIS A 1 12.92 0.29 -3.22
N LYS A 2 13.73 1.29 -2.83
CA LYS A 2 14.96 1.70 -3.56
C LYS A 2 15.87 0.53 -4.02
N HIS A 3 16.18 -0.40 -3.11
CA HIS A 3 16.99 -1.58 -3.43
C HIS A 3 16.37 -2.48 -4.53
N LEU A 4 15.05 -2.65 -4.51
CA LEU A 4 14.35 -3.40 -5.55
C LEU A 4 14.44 -2.67 -6.89
N ARG A 5 14.28 -1.34 -6.90
CA ARG A 5 14.42 -0.51 -8.11
C ARG A 5 15.80 -0.63 -8.74
N GLU A 6 16.85 -0.61 -7.93
CA GLU A 6 18.24 -0.71 -8.39
C GLU A 6 18.64 -2.12 -8.87
N SER A 7 17.93 -3.17 -8.41
CA SER A 7 18.22 -4.56 -8.78
C SER A 7 17.34 -5.09 -9.93
N ARG A 8 16.42 -4.30 -10.48
CA ARG A 8 15.65 -4.71 -11.66
C ARG A 8 16.52 -4.69 -12.90
N LEU A 9 16.28 -5.63 -13.79
CA LEU A 9 16.85 -5.61 -15.13
C LEU A 9 16.00 -4.71 -16.03
N ASP A 10 16.65 -3.79 -16.73
CA ASP A 10 15.97 -2.85 -17.62
C ASP A 10 15.14 -3.59 -18.68
N GLY A 11 13.92 -3.09 -18.92
CA GLY A 11 12.96 -3.67 -19.88
C GLY A 11 12.23 -4.92 -19.39
N VAL A 12 12.71 -5.62 -18.36
CA VAL A 12 12.03 -6.81 -17.82
C VAL A 12 10.75 -6.41 -17.08
N GLY A 13 9.68 -7.16 -17.32
CA GLY A 13 8.38 -6.92 -16.67
C GLY A 13 7.50 -5.87 -17.35
N GLN A 14 8.03 -5.09 -18.30
CA GLN A 14 7.28 -4.03 -19.01
C GLN A 14 6.01 -4.52 -19.73
N TRP A 15 5.96 -5.81 -20.06
CA TRP A 15 4.78 -6.46 -20.63
C TRP A 15 3.53 -6.32 -19.74
N ILE A 16 3.67 -6.12 -18.42
CA ILE A 16 2.52 -5.98 -17.52
C ILE A 16 1.63 -4.79 -17.91
N PHE A 17 2.23 -3.70 -18.40
CA PHE A 17 1.50 -2.50 -18.81
C PHE A 17 0.65 -2.68 -20.08
N GLN A 18 0.89 -3.78 -20.79
CA GLN A 18 0.15 -4.17 -21.99
C GLN A 18 -0.94 -5.21 -21.69
N THR A 19 -1.03 -5.68 -20.44
CA THR A 19 -2.07 -6.65 -20.05
C THR A 19 -3.43 -5.98 -19.99
N ARG A 20 -4.47 -6.71 -20.39
CA ARG A 20 -5.85 -6.20 -20.35
C ARG A 20 -6.31 -6.00 -18.91
N GLU A 21 -5.82 -6.81 -18.00
CA GLU A 21 -6.10 -6.81 -16.58
C GLU A 21 -5.63 -5.50 -15.94
N LEU A 22 -4.37 -5.12 -16.15
CA LEU A 22 -3.85 -3.84 -15.64
C LEU A 22 -4.54 -2.66 -16.32
N GLN A 23 -4.75 -2.71 -17.63
CA GLN A 23 -5.43 -1.62 -18.35
C GLN A 23 -6.86 -1.41 -17.85
N ARG A 24 -7.64 -2.47 -17.66
CA ARG A 24 -9.01 -2.41 -17.12
C ARG A 24 -9.06 -1.95 -15.66
N TRP A 25 -8.12 -2.39 -14.84
CA TRP A 25 -8.02 -1.91 -13.46
C TRP A 25 -7.59 -0.43 -13.39
N ASN A 26 -6.80 0.03 -14.36
CA ASN A 26 -6.34 1.42 -14.46
C ASN A 26 -7.41 2.37 -15.02
N THR A 27 -8.37 1.88 -15.80
CA THR A 27 -9.49 2.68 -16.32
C THR A 27 -10.54 2.90 -15.24
N VAL A 28 -10.69 4.15 -14.80
CA VAL A 28 -11.77 4.57 -13.91
C VAL A 28 -13.03 4.78 -14.73
N GLU A 29 -13.75 3.72 -15.07
CA GLU A 29 -15.09 3.84 -15.68
C GLU A 29 -16.17 3.83 -14.59
N ASP A 30 -16.77 5.00 -14.40
CA ASP A 30 -18.06 5.30 -13.75
C ASP A 30 -18.56 4.25 -12.73
N GLY A 31 -17.85 4.18 -11.60
CA GLY A 31 -18.37 3.58 -10.38
C GLY A 31 -18.50 2.04 -10.37
N SER A 32 -17.84 1.29 -11.27
CA SER A 32 -17.91 -0.17 -11.27
C SER A 32 -16.61 -0.93 -10.95
N ALA A 33 -16.71 -1.74 -9.88
CA ALA A 33 -16.19 -3.08 -9.60
C ALA A 33 -14.69 -3.45 -9.67
N HIS A 34 -13.79 -2.71 -10.31
CA HIS A 34 -12.39 -3.15 -10.46
C HIS A 34 -11.40 -2.35 -9.60
N SER A 35 -11.62 -2.29 -8.29
CA SER A 35 -10.70 -1.60 -7.36
C SER A 35 -9.46 -2.41 -7.00
N VAL A 36 -9.47 -3.72 -7.24
CA VAL A 36 -8.38 -4.64 -6.87
C VAL A 36 -7.90 -5.42 -8.08
N LEU A 37 -6.60 -5.36 -8.34
CA LEU A 37 -5.89 -6.25 -9.26
C LEU A 37 -5.06 -7.24 -8.45
N PHE A 38 -5.32 -8.53 -8.62
CA PHE A 38 -4.56 -9.58 -7.95
C PHE A 38 -3.48 -10.13 -8.87
N CYS A 39 -2.22 -10.00 -8.46
CA CYS A 39 -1.07 -10.53 -9.18
C CYS A 39 -0.56 -11.78 -8.45
N HIS A 40 -0.81 -12.96 -9.04
CA HIS A 40 -0.35 -14.23 -8.48
C HIS A 40 0.67 -14.91 -9.41
N GLY A 41 1.40 -15.87 -8.86
CA GLY A 41 2.39 -16.65 -9.60
C GLY A 41 3.31 -17.41 -8.66
N ASP A 42 4.06 -18.36 -9.19
CA ASP A 42 4.92 -19.23 -8.40
C ASP A 42 6.04 -18.46 -7.68
N PRO A 43 6.61 -19.01 -6.60
CA PRO A 43 7.81 -18.44 -5.98
C PRO A 43 8.94 -18.24 -7.00
N GLY A 44 9.63 -17.11 -6.94
CA GLY A 44 10.78 -16.83 -7.80
C GLY A 44 10.49 -16.28 -9.20
N VAL A 45 9.22 -16.14 -9.63
CA VAL A 45 8.88 -15.60 -10.97
C VAL A 45 9.05 -14.07 -11.11
N GLY A 46 9.53 -13.39 -10.06
CA GLY A 46 9.82 -11.95 -10.10
C GLY A 46 8.64 -11.03 -9.74
N LYS A 47 7.64 -11.52 -8.99
CA LYS A 47 6.47 -10.74 -8.56
C LYS A 47 6.86 -9.44 -7.84
N THR A 48 7.78 -9.50 -6.89
CA THR A 48 8.27 -8.32 -6.14
C THR A 48 8.93 -7.27 -7.02
N HIS A 49 9.71 -7.69 -8.04
CA HIS A 49 10.28 -6.80 -9.04
C HIS A 49 9.18 -6.16 -9.89
N LEU A 50 8.15 -6.92 -10.24
CA LEU A 50 6.98 -6.44 -10.99
C LEU A 50 6.16 -5.42 -10.19
N SER A 51 5.89 -5.69 -8.91
CA SER A 51 5.24 -4.76 -7.98
C SER A 51 6.03 -3.44 -7.88
N SER A 52 7.36 -3.54 -7.75
CA SER A 52 8.26 -2.39 -7.75
C SER A 52 8.20 -1.59 -9.06
N LEU A 53 8.10 -2.25 -10.21
CA LEU A 53 7.95 -1.61 -11.52
C LEU A 53 6.62 -0.86 -11.65
N VAL A 54 5.52 -1.45 -11.16
CA VAL A 54 4.19 -0.82 -11.16
C VAL A 54 4.15 0.42 -10.27
N ILE A 55 4.78 0.37 -9.09
CA ILE A 55 4.89 1.52 -8.18
C ILE A 55 5.56 2.70 -8.89
N ASP A 56 6.73 2.48 -9.49
CA ASP A 56 7.47 3.52 -10.20
C ASP A 56 6.67 4.07 -11.39
N HIS A 57 5.95 3.22 -12.14
CA HIS A 57 5.13 3.68 -13.26
C HIS A 57 4.06 4.70 -12.85
N PHE A 58 3.38 4.47 -11.72
CA PHE A 58 2.38 5.44 -11.24
C PHE A 58 3.02 6.66 -10.59
N GLN A 59 4.13 6.50 -9.86
CA GLN A 59 4.85 7.62 -9.26
C GLN A 59 5.44 8.57 -10.32
N ASP A 60 5.99 8.02 -11.39
CA ASP A 60 6.66 8.78 -12.46
C ASP A 60 5.68 9.22 -13.57
N SER A 61 4.37 8.97 -13.42
CA SER A 61 3.34 9.28 -14.43
C SER A 61 3.09 10.78 -14.64
N GLY A 62 3.48 11.63 -13.68
CA GLY A 62 3.19 13.06 -13.68
C GLY A 62 1.71 13.41 -13.43
N GLN A 63 0.87 12.41 -13.17
CA GLN A 63 -0.54 12.58 -12.79
C GLN A 63 -0.66 12.84 -11.28
N ASP A 64 -1.75 13.45 -10.84
CA ASP A 64 -2.04 13.63 -9.40
C ASP A 64 -2.51 12.31 -8.78
N ILE A 65 -1.57 11.39 -8.59
CA ILE A 65 -1.80 10.05 -8.02
C ILE A 65 -1.00 9.92 -6.74
N THR A 66 -1.69 9.66 -5.63
CA THR A 66 -1.03 9.25 -4.39
C THR A 66 -0.69 7.76 -4.48
N VAL A 67 0.60 7.41 -4.50
CA VAL A 67 1.04 6.01 -4.56
C VAL A 67 1.58 5.57 -3.20
N THR A 68 1.11 4.41 -2.73
CA THR A 68 1.59 3.80 -1.49
C THR A 68 2.05 2.37 -1.75
N ALA A 69 3.05 1.93 -0.99
CA ALA A 69 3.62 0.60 -1.11
C ALA A 69 3.76 -0.07 0.27
N LEU A 70 3.38 -1.33 0.34
CA LEU A 70 3.63 -2.21 1.47
C LEU A 70 4.34 -3.46 0.95
N TYR A 71 5.49 -3.78 1.52
CA TYR A 71 6.22 -5.01 1.25
C TYR A 71 6.09 -5.91 2.48
N CYS A 72 5.27 -6.95 2.38
CA CYS A 72 5.16 -7.97 3.40
C CYS A 72 6.30 -8.97 3.23
N ASP A 73 6.89 -9.33 4.36
CA ASP A 73 8.03 -10.23 4.51
C ASP A 73 7.73 -11.25 5.61
N TYR A 74 7.84 -12.54 5.29
CA TYR A 74 7.66 -13.64 6.22
C TYR A 74 8.46 -13.51 7.53
N PHE A 75 9.65 -12.91 7.50
CA PHE A 75 10.51 -12.77 8.67
C PHE A 75 10.05 -11.67 9.65
N ASP A 76 9.24 -10.72 9.18
CA ASP A 76 8.78 -9.55 9.93
C ASP A 76 7.34 -9.66 10.45
N LYS A 77 6.81 -10.88 10.57
CA LYS A 77 5.41 -11.15 10.99
C LYS A 77 4.98 -10.48 12.29
N LYS A 78 5.89 -10.29 13.25
CA LYS A 78 5.58 -9.63 14.52
C LYS A 78 5.23 -8.15 14.33
N GLU A 79 5.88 -7.51 13.36
CA GLU A 79 5.66 -6.10 13.05
C GLU A 79 4.53 -5.91 12.03
N GLN A 80 4.19 -6.93 11.24
CA GLN A 80 3.11 -6.91 10.26
C GLN A 80 1.73 -7.22 10.85
N THR A 81 1.41 -6.58 11.98
CA THR A 81 0.04 -6.57 12.50
C THR A 81 -0.85 -5.74 11.58
N THR A 82 -2.16 -6.01 11.57
CA THR A 82 -3.14 -5.24 10.78
C THR A 82 -3.05 -3.74 11.06
N SER A 83 -2.92 -3.35 12.35
CA SER A 83 -2.76 -1.94 12.73
C SER A 83 -1.49 -1.32 12.15
N ASN A 84 -0.37 -2.03 12.19
CA ASN A 84 0.89 -1.51 11.65
C ASN A 84 0.84 -1.38 10.13
N MET A 85 0.25 -2.34 9.42
CA MET A 85 0.07 -2.27 7.96
C MET A 85 -0.82 -1.10 7.56
N ILE A 86 -1.98 -0.93 8.19
CA ILE A 86 -2.89 0.20 7.93
C ILE A 86 -2.24 1.53 8.33
N GLY A 87 -1.55 1.58 9.47
CA GLY A 87 -0.80 2.75 9.91
C GLY A 87 0.32 3.15 8.94
N ALA A 88 1.01 2.17 8.35
CA ALA A 88 2.04 2.40 7.35
C ALA A 88 1.46 2.96 6.03
N ILE A 89 0.31 2.46 5.60
CA ILE A 89 -0.42 3.02 4.44
C ILE A 89 -0.89 4.45 4.76
N LEU A 90 -1.54 4.64 5.92
CA LEU A 90 -2.01 5.95 6.37
C LEU A 90 -0.88 6.99 6.39
N LYS A 91 0.28 6.62 6.94
CA LYS A 91 1.47 7.47 6.97
C LYS A 91 1.89 7.89 5.55
N GLN A 92 1.89 6.96 4.59
CA GLN A 92 2.27 7.25 3.20
C GLN A 92 1.23 8.12 2.49
N VAL A 93 -0.07 7.90 2.71
CA VAL A 93 -1.13 8.74 2.12
C VAL A 93 -1.05 10.18 2.66
N VAL A 94 -0.88 10.33 3.97
CA VAL A 94 -0.75 11.65 4.60
C VAL A 94 0.55 12.34 4.13
N GLY A 95 1.64 11.57 3.99
CA GLY A 95 2.96 12.07 3.63
C GLY A 95 3.58 12.93 4.73
N ASP A 96 4.70 13.59 4.39
CA ASP A 96 5.41 14.50 5.31
C ASP A 96 4.83 15.93 5.33
N GLY A 97 3.66 16.13 4.71
CA GLY A 97 2.98 17.41 4.58
C GLY A 97 2.16 17.79 5.81
N ASN A 98 1.02 18.45 5.57
CA ASN A 98 0.14 18.92 6.64
C ASN A 98 -0.68 17.76 7.22
N ILE A 99 -0.11 17.07 8.21
CA ILE A 99 -0.79 15.97 8.93
C ILE A 99 -2.06 16.51 9.61
N PRO A 100 -3.25 15.97 9.29
CA PRO A 100 -4.50 16.33 9.96
C PRO A 100 -4.39 16.22 11.49
N GLU A 101 -4.96 17.20 12.19
CA GLU A 101 -4.83 17.34 13.65
C GLU A 101 -5.41 16.17 14.44
N ASP A 102 -6.51 15.61 13.94
CA ASP A 102 -7.15 14.42 14.47
C ASP A 102 -6.22 13.20 14.38
N ILE A 103 -5.53 13.02 13.25
CA ILE A 103 -4.52 11.97 13.07
C ILE A 103 -3.37 12.20 14.05
N ARG A 104 -2.81 13.41 14.10
CA ARG A 104 -1.70 13.73 15.02
C ARG A 104 -2.06 13.43 16.48
N LYS A 105 -3.23 13.90 16.94
CA LYS A 105 -3.73 13.65 18.30
C LYS A 105 -3.86 12.17 18.60
N ALA A 106 -4.41 11.38 17.69
CA ALA A 106 -4.56 9.93 17.88
C ALA A 106 -3.21 9.25 18.15
N PHE A 107 -2.18 9.58 17.37
CA PHE A 107 -0.84 9.01 17.57
C PHE A 107 -0.13 9.57 18.81
N ASP A 108 -0.36 10.83 19.20
CA ASP A 108 0.25 11.42 20.39
C ASP A 108 -0.35 10.88 21.71
N VAL A 109 -1.63 10.50 21.74
CA VAL A 109 -2.22 9.79 22.89
C VAL A 109 -1.53 8.45 23.11
N GLY A 110 -1.18 7.74 22.03
CA GLY A 110 -0.51 6.46 22.12
C GLY A 110 0.91 6.53 22.70
N LYS A 111 1.65 7.60 22.38
CA LYS A 111 3.00 7.86 22.91
C LYS A 111 3.03 8.08 24.43
N ARG A 112 1.89 8.45 25.05
CA ARG A 112 1.81 8.72 26.50
C ARG A 112 1.69 7.45 27.36
N HIS A 113 1.47 6.28 26.74
CA HIS A 113 1.39 5.00 27.44
C HIS A 113 2.74 4.29 27.43
N LEU A 114 3.17 3.73 28.58
CA LEU A 114 4.34 2.86 28.65
C LEU A 114 4.14 1.67 27.70
N GLY A 115 5.04 1.51 26.72
CA GLY A 115 4.93 0.50 25.66
C GLY A 115 4.35 1.01 24.34
N GLY A 116 3.95 2.29 24.24
CA GLY A 116 3.58 2.94 22.97
C GLY A 116 2.39 2.27 22.28
N VAL A 117 1.20 2.35 22.86
CA VAL A 117 0.00 1.75 22.26
C VAL A 117 -0.55 2.71 21.21
N GLY A 118 -0.34 2.41 19.93
CA GLY A 118 -0.91 3.19 18.83
C GLY A 118 -2.45 3.17 18.78
N PRO A 119 -3.07 3.95 17.89
CA PRO A 119 -4.53 3.95 17.72
C PRO A 119 -5.07 2.56 17.40
N GLN A 120 -6.34 2.31 17.75
CA GLN A 120 -6.97 1.04 17.43
C GLN A 120 -7.11 0.87 15.91
N THR A 121 -7.14 -0.39 15.43
CA THR A 121 -7.31 -0.71 14.00
C THR A 121 -8.54 -0.02 13.40
N SER A 122 -9.65 0.03 14.14
CA SER A 122 -10.90 0.69 13.72
C SER A 122 -10.75 2.21 13.56
N GLU A 123 -9.93 2.86 14.39
CA GLU A 123 -9.62 4.28 14.31
C GLU A 123 -8.69 4.54 13.11
N LEU A 124 -7.66 3.72 12.93
CA LEU A 124 -6.76 3.78 11.77
C LEU A 124 -7.53 3.64 10.45
N LEU A 125 -8.47 2.70 10.37
CA LEU A 125 -9.34 2.54 9.19
C LEU A 125 -10.22 3.77 8.94
N LYS A 126 -10.79 4.36 9.98
CA LYS A 126 -11.60 5.59 9.85
C LYS A 126 -10.75 6.74 9.32
N MET A 127 -9.57 6.95 9.89
CA MET A 127 -8.64 7.99 9.45
C MET A 127 -8.18 7.75 8.01
N LEU A 128 -7.81 6.51 7.67
CA LEU A 128 -7.41 6.14 6.30
C LEU A 128 -8.53 6.44 5.30
N LYS A 129 -9.76 6.01 5.57
CA LYS A 129 -10.91 6.32 4.70
C LYS A 129 -11.11 7.83 4.53
N ALA A 130 -10.99 8.61 5.60
CA ALA A 130 -11.14 10.05 5.54
C ALA A 130 -10.07 10.72 4.67
N VAL A 131 -8.80 10.31 4.77
CA VAL A 131 -7.73 10.89 3.93
C VAL A 131 -7.79 10.40 2.49
N LEU A 132 -8.18 9.14 2.25
CA LEU A 132 -8.37 8.60 0.89
C LEU A 132 -9.47 9.36 0.14
N ALA A 133 -10.57 9.71 0.82
CA ALA A 133 -11.67 10.48 0.23
C ALA A 133 -11.31 11.92 -0.19
N GLN A 134 -10.15 12.43 0.26
CA GLN A 134 -9.65 13.76 -0.10
C GLN A 134 -8.69 13.73 -1.30
N ARG A 135 -8.34 12.54 -1.79
CA ARG A 135 -7.42 12.38 -2.93
C ARG A 135 -8.23 12.10 -4.19
N GLU A 136 -7.81 12.70 -5.31
CA GLU A 136 -8.40 12.41 -6.62
C GLU A 136 -8.21 10.94 -6.98
N ARG A 137 -6.99 10.44 -6.78
CA ARG A 137 -6.64 9.05 -7.08
C ARG A 137 -5.58 8.52 -6.12
N VAL A 138 -5.79 7.28 -5.65
CA VAL A 138 -4.83 6.56 -4.80
C VAL A 138 -4.57 5.18 -5.36
N VAL A 139 -3.30 4.80 -5.47
CA VAL A 139 -2.86 3.44 -5.79
C VAL A 139 -2.17 2.86 -4.57
N ILE A 140 -2.66 1.71 -4.10
CA ILE A 140 -2.10 0.98 -2.97
C ILE A 140 -1.52 -0.33 -3.49
N CYS A 141 -0.19 -0.44 -3.50
CA CYS A 141 0.51 -1.65 -3.89
C CYS A 141 0.89 -2.45 -2.65
N VAL A 142 0.45 -3.71 -2.58
CA VAL A 142 0.80 -4.65 -1.50
C VAL A 142 1.50 -5.85 -2.10
N ASP A 143 2.78 -6.01 -1.80
CA ASP A 143 3.61 -7.12 -2.24
C ASP A 143 3.75 -8.16 -1.12
N GLY A 144 3.69 -9.46 -1.46
CA GLY A 144 3.91 -10.54 -0.51
C GLY A 144 2.83 -10.71 0.57
N LEU A 145 1.57 -10.28 0.32
CA LEU A 145 0.50 -10.33 1.33
C LEU A 145 0.30 -11.74 1.93
N ASP A 146 0.55 -12.78 1.16
CA ASP A 146 0.49 -14.19 1.58
C ASP A 146 1.60 -14.61 2.56
N GLU A 147 2.66 -13.81 2.70
CA GLU A 147 3.73 -14.02 3.67
C GLU A 147 3.36 -13.55 5.09
N SER A 148 2.32 -12.72 5.22
CA SER A 148 1.76 -12.25 6.49
C SER A 148 0.90 -13.33 7.16
N LEU A 149 0.67 -13.20 8.48
CA LEU A 149 -0.18 -14.15 9.20
C LEU A 149 -1.65 -14.05 8.75
N PRO A 150 -2.41 -15.18 8.66
CA PRO A 150 -3.80 -15.18 8.20
C PRO A 150 -4.73 -14.19 8.92
N ASP A 151 -4.56 -14.03 10.22
CA ASP A 151 -5.37 -13.11 11.03
C ASP A 151 -5.06 -11.65 10.71
N HIS A 152 -3.83 -11.35 10.26
CA HIS A 152 -3.41 -9.98 9.97
C HIS A 152 -3.83 -9.51 8.56
N ARG A 153 -3.79 -10.40 7.56
CA ARG A 153 -4.24 -10.10 6.19
C ARG A 153 -5.73 -9.83 6.09
N THR A 154 -6.56 -10.53 6.90
CA THR A 154 -8.03 -10.44 6.78
C THR A 154 -8.56 -9.07 7.16
N GLY A 155 -7.86 -8.34 8.03
CA GLY A 155 -8.23 -6.96 8.38
C GLY A 155 -7.74 -5.88 7.40
N LEU A 156 -6.94 -6.26 6.40
CA LEU A 156 -6.47 -5.35 5.34
C LEU A 156 -7.35 -5.41 4.08
N LEU A 157 -8.00 -6.56 3.84
CA LEU A 157 -8.95 -6.82 2.76
C LEU A 157 -10.38 -6.41 3.16
#